data_AF-A0A3B0XPV5-F1
#
_entry.id   AF-A0A3B0XPV5-F1
#
_cell.length_a   1.000
_cell.length_b   1.000
_cell.length_c   1.000
_cell.angle_alpha   90.00
_cell.angle_beta   90.00
_cell.angle_gamma   90.00
#
_symmetry.space_group_name_H-M   'P 1'
#
loop_
_entity.id
_entity.type
_entity.pdbx_description
1 polymer ?
#
loop_
_entity_poly.entity_id
_entity_poly.type
_entity_poly.pdbx_seq_one_letter_code
_entity_poly.pdbx_strand_id
1 'polypeptide(L)'
;MNFKKGKQQDNFFQTYGKFFLLFMLMFTGLQSGNALATSHTKAFNHFNTGFPLEGAHRNAQCSTCHLYGVFKGISSTCSSCHSRSSRVSATAKSSSHIPTTDNCASCHSANSWTSVSRVNHTEVRGACASCHNGKMATGKKSNHVVTSESCDVCHSTSAWTPAKNHVEPLAACATCHNGVIAKGRGSLHINSSATCESCHSKNNWRPAIKVDHQEVRGSCTSCHNGVVALGKKSNHIPTRAECDVCHSTNGWTPATNHVEPLAACFTCHNGSVATGKGTKHVNTTNTCESCHAKNSWTPATRVDHNEVRGSCNSCHNGVIATGKKANHIPTNANCDVCHSTNAWTPATNHAEPLAACFTCHNGSIATGKGNRHVNTSNTCESCHSKNSWTPALKVDHNEVRGSCNSCHNGTIATGKKANHIPTNAQCDVCHSTRAWTPATNHVEPLAACFTCHNGSIAKGKGARHVNTSNTCESCHSKNSWTPALKVDHNEVRGGCNTCHNGTIATGKKANHIPTNAQCDVCHSTRAWTPATNHVEPLAA
;
A
#
# COMPACT_ATOMS: atom_id res chain seq x y z
N MET A 1 -63.73 -28.46 -27.38
CA MET A 1 -64.97 -29.16 -26.96
C MET A 1 -66.16 -28.39 -27.50
N ASN A 2 -66.83 -28.95 -28.52
CA ASN A 2 -68.15 -28.54 -29.00
C ASN A 2 -69.19 -28.78 -27.89
N PHE A 3 -70.20 -27.91 -27.74
CA PHE A 3 -71.61 -28.32 -27.63
C PHE A 3 -72.57 -27.10 -27.67
N LYS A 4 -73.33 -27.05 -28.78
CA LYS A 4 -74.75 -26.73 -29.00
C LYS A 4 -75.43 -25.52 -28.31
N LYS A 5 -75.82 -24.56 -29.17
CA LYS A 5 -77.00 -23.69 -29.03
C LYS A 5 -78.29 -24.52 -29.20
N GLY A 6 -79.31 -24.22 -28.39
CA GLY A 6 -80.69 -24.69 -28.54
C GLY A 6 -81.68 -23.53 -28.51
N LYS A 7 -82.49 -23.44 -29.57
CA LYS A 7 -83.69 -22.60 -29.70
C LYS A 7 -84.84 -23.23 -28.90
N GLN A 8 -85.71 -22.39 -28.31
CA GLN A 8 -87.15 -22.67 -28.26
C GLN A 8 -87.92 -21.35 -27.98
N GLN A 9 -88.52 -20.82 -29.04
CA GLN A 9 -89.70 -19.96 -29.00
C GLN A 9 -90.91 -20.85 -29.35
N ASP A 10 -92.09 -20.35 -29.01
CA ASP A 10 -93.43 -20.80 -29.39
C ASP A 10 -94.16 -21.68 -28.37
N ASN A 11 -95.14 -21.06 -27.69
CA ASN A 11 -96.50 -21.56 -27.39
C ASN A 11 -97.04 -20.94 -26.10
N PHE A 12 -97.81 -19.85 -26.19
CA PHE A 12 -98.96 -19.62 -25.29
C PHE A 12 -99.86 -18.48 -25.78
N PHE A 13 -100.53 -18.69 -26.92
CA PHE A 13 -101.73 -17.92 -27.31
C PHE A 13 -102.83 -18.94 -27.58
N GLN A 14 -103.57 -19.30 -26.55
CA GLN A 14 -104.89 -19.92 -26.65
C GLN A 14 -105.55 -19.89 -25.27
N THR A 15 -106.86 -19.76 -25.28
CA THR A 15 -107.81 -19.71 -24.15
C THR A 15 -108.19 -18.30 -23.67
N TYR A 16 -109.50 -18.05 -23.68
CA TYR A 16 -110.25 -16.91 -23.11
C TYR A 16 -110.60 -15.74 -24.04
N GLY A 17 -111.14 -16.07 -25.21
CA GLY A 17 -112.14 -15.24 -25.91
C GLY A 17 -113.44 -16.03 -26.05
N LYS A 18 -114.40 -15.84 -25.14
CA LYS A 18 -115.82 -16.27 -25.22
C LYS A 18 -116.54 -15.88 -23.93
N PHE A 19 -117.04 -14.65 -23.85
CA PHE A 19 -118.28 -14.28 -23.12
C PHE A 19 -118.67 -12.88 -23.62
N PHE A 20 -119.17 -12.89 -24.86
CA PHE A 20 -119.74 -11.77 -25.58
C PHE A 20 -121.27 -11.89 -25.42
N LEU A 21 -121.95 -10.78 -25.16
CA LEU A 21 -123.40 -10.58 -25.27
C LEU A 21 -124.33 -11.56 -24.52
N LEU A 22 -124.84 -11.12 -23.36
CA LEU A 22 -126.26 -11.26 -23.00
C LEU A 22 -126.52 -10.43 -21.72
N PHE A 23 -127.00 -9.18 -21.86
CA PHE A 23 -127.93 -8.50 -20.94
C PHE A 23 -128.05 -7.01 -21.34
N MET A 24 -128.62 -6.78 -22.52
CA MET A 24 -129.23 -5.51 -22.88
C MET A 24 -130.73 -5.80 -22.98
N LEU A 25 -131.55 -4.94 -22.36
CA LEU A 25 -133.03 -4.95 -22.32
C LEU A 25 -133.68 -5.80 -21.21
N MET A 26 -133.93 -5.18 -20.06
CA MET A 26 -135.25 -5.11 -19.40
C MET A 26 -135.08 -4.37 -18.07
N PHE A 27 -135.65 -3.17 -17.96
CA PHE A 27 -136.45 -2.67 -16.84
C PHE A 27 -136.65 -1.16 -17.02
N THR A 28 -137.65 -0.85 -17.84
CA THR A 28 -138.43 0.38 -17.72
C THR A 28 -139.18 0.39 -16.39
N GLY A 29 -139.20 1.54 -15.72
CA GLY A 29 -140.26 1.89 -14.80
C GLY A 29 -139.94 1.69 -13.32
N LEU A 30 -139.28 2.68 -12.72
CA LEU A 30 -139.77 3.24 -11.46
C LEU A 30 -139.50 4.74 -11.44
N GLN A 31 -140.61 5.46 -11.52
CA GLN A 31 -140.72 6.90 -11.39
C GLN A 31 -140.38 7.36 -9.96
N SER A 32 -140.24 8.68 -9.89
CA SER A 32 -140.53 9.52 -8.72
C SER A 32 -139.53 9.47 -7.58
N GLY A 33 -138.54 10.33 -7.74
CA GLY A 33 -137.74 10.87 -6.64
C GLY A 33 -136.96 12.08 -7.11
N ASN A 34 -137.62 13.06 -7.73
CA ASN A 34 -137.08 14.42 -7.86
C ASN A 34 -136.96 15.00 -6.44
N ALA A 35 -135.92 14.59 -5.72
CA ALA A 35 -135.35 15.43 -4.69
C ALA A 35 -134.77 16.63 -5.44
N LEU A 36 -135.50 17.74 -5.34
CA LEU A 36 -135.02 19.07 -5.64
C LEU A 36 -133.71 19.29 -4.88
N ALA A 37 -132.59 18.90 -5.47
CA ALA A 37 -131.34 19.60 -5.29
C ALA A 37 -131.56 20.93 -6.02
N THR A 38 -132.16 21.86 -5.27
CA THR A 38 -132.10 23.27 -5.59
C THR A 38 -130.66 23.57 -6.02
N SER A 39 -130.53 24.02 -7.26
CA SER A 39 -129.38 24.75 -7.75
C SER A 39 -129.26 26.02 -6.91
N HIS A 40 -128.74 25.87 -5.70
CA HIS A 40 -128.18 26.92 -4.91
C HIS A 40 -126.68 26.65 -4.91
N THR A 41 -126.05 27.08 -6.00
CA THR A 41 -124.61 27.31 -6.05
C THR A 41 -124.27 28.41 -5.04
N LYS A 42 -124.27 28.11 -3.75
CA LYS A 42 -123.09 28.46 -2.98
C LYS A 42 -122.02 27.53 -3.52
N ALA A 43 -121.26 28.01 -4.50
CA ALA A 43 -120.08 27.32 -4.96
C ALA A 43 -119.24 27.01 -3.70
N PHE A 44 -119.30 25.77 -3.23
CA PHE A 44 -118.54 25.36 -2.06
C PHE A 44 -117.08 25.39 -2.47
N ASN A 45 -116.36 26.40 -1.98
CA ASN A 45 -114.99 26.60 -2.36
C ASN A 45 -114.08 25.74 -1.49
N HIS A 46 -113.57 24.65 -2.07
CA HIS A 46 -112.56 23.77 -1.44
C HIS A 46 -111.27 24.50 -1.04
N PHE A 47 -111.02 25.69 -1.61
CA PHE A 47 -109.90 26.54 -1.17
C PHE A 47 -110.02 26.91 0.31
N ASN A 48 -111.24 27.03 0.85
CA ASN A 48 -111.48 27.39 2.24
C ASN A 48 -111.29 26.20 3.22
N THR A 49 -111.10 24.98 2.71
CA THR A 49 -110.87 23.78 3.54
C THR A 49 -109.40 23.40 3.65
N GLY A 50 -108.49 24.15 3.02
CA GLY A 50 -107.07 23.82 2.96
C GLY A 50 -106.72 22.67 2.00
N PHE A 51 -107.67 22.23 1.16
CA PHE A 51 -107.43 21.25 0.10
C PHE A 51 -108.07 21.73 -1.21
N PRO A 52 -107.43 22.66 -1.94
CA PRO A 52 -107.95 23.11 -3.21
C PRO A 52 -107.91 21.97 -4.24
N LEU A 53 -109.02 21.77 -4.97
CA LEU A 53 -109.12 20.75 -6.00
C LEU A 53 -108.37 21.19 -7.28
N GLU A 54 -107.08 20.92 -7.28
CA GLU A 54 -106.16 21.25 -8.37
C GLU A 54 -105.65 20.01 -9.10
N GLY A 55 -105.16 20.21 -10.33
CA GLY A 55 -104.66 19.13 -11.18
C GLY A 55 -105.66 18.00 -11.37
N ALA A 56 -105.20 16.77 -11.15
CA ALA A 56 -106.04 15.58 -11.30
C ALA A 56 -107.26 15.55 -10.35
N HIS A 57 -107.19 16.23 -9.19
CA HIS A 57 -108.29 16.27 -8.22
C HIS A 57 -109.46 17.16 -8.68
N ARG A 58 -109.25 18.09 -9.63
CA ARG A 58 -110.31 18.97 -10.15
C ARG A 58 -111.46 18.19 -10.79
N ASN A 59 -111.15 17.04 -11.38
CA ASN A 59 -112.11 16.22 -12.10
C ASN A 59 -112.64 15.04 -11.27
N ALA A 60 -112.28 14.96 -9.98
CA ALA A 60 -112.77 13.90 -9.09
C ALA A 60 -114.25 14.11 -8.74
N GLN A 61 -115.02 13.03 -8.73
CA GLN A 61 -116.42 13.08 -8.28
C GLN A 61 -116.48 13.27 -6.75
N CYS A 62 -117.47 14.01 -6.26
CA CYS A 62 -117.62 14.29 -4.83
C CYS A 62 -117.69 13.01 -3.98
N SER A 63 -118.35 11.97 -4.50
CA SER A 63 -118.51 10.65 -3.86
C SER A 63 -117.20 9.88 -3.71
N THR A 64 -116.16 10.21 -4.48
CA THR A 64 -114.85 9.57 -4.37
C THR A 64 -114.19 9.88 -3.02
N CYS A 65 -114.40 11.06 -2.47
CA CYS A 65 -113.86 11.49 -1.19
C CYS A 65 -114.94 11.46 -0.09
N HIS A 66 -116.14 11.99 -0.38
CA HIS A 66 -117.25 12.12 0.55
C HIS A 66 -118.12 10.85 0.60
N LEU A 67 -117.52 9.77 1.09
CA LEU A 67 -118.18 8.48 1.25
C LEU A 67 -119.42 8.64 2.13
N TYR A 68 -120.54 8.04 1.70
CA TYR A 68 -121.83 8.09 2.40
C TYR A 68 -122.35 9.52 2.67
N GLY A 69 -121.90 10.52 1.89
CA GLY A 69 -122.31 11.91 2.05
C GLY A 69 -121.68 12.62 3.26
N VAL A 70 -120.59 12.10 3.82
CA VAL A 70 -119.87 12.74 4.94
C VAL A 70 -118.90 13.81 4.40
N PHE A 71 -119.24 15.08 4.62
CA PHE A 71 -118.49 16.23 4.08
C PHE A 71 -117.42 16.83 5.00
N LYS A 72 -117.32 16.38 6.26
CA LYS A 72 -116.38 16.91 7.26
C LYS A 72 -115.40 15.84 7.74
N GLY A 73 -114.20 16.26 8.15
CA GLY A 73 -113.20 15.40 8.79
C GLY A 73 -112.34 14.57 7.84
N ILE A 74 -112.39 14.84 6.53
CA ILE A 74 -111.47 14.23 5.57
C ILE A 74 -110.11 14.92 5.68
N SER A 75 -109.05 14.12 5.85
CA SER A 75 -107.70 14.64 5.92
C SER A 75 -107.24 15.18 4.56
N SER A 76 -106.53 16.30 4.56
CA SER A 76 -105.87 16.86 3.38
C SER A 76 -104.50 16.22 3.09
N THR A 77 -104.04 15.29 3.94
CA THR A 77 -102.76 14.61 3.77
C THR A 77 -102.82 13.56 2.67
N CYS A 78 -101.84 13.58 1.75
CA CYS A 78 -101.83 12.71 0.57
C CYS A 78 -101.94 11.22 0.93
N SER A 79 -101.20 10.76 1.95
CA SER A 79 -101.16 9.34 2.37
C SER A 79 -102.47 8.83 2.97
N SER A 80 -103.32 9.73 3.49
CA SER A 80 -104.63 9.33 4.02
C SER A 80 -105.59 8.83 2.93
N CYS A 81 -105.41 9.29 1.68
CA CYS A 81 -106.16 8.86 0.51
C CYS A 81 -105.35 7.91 -0.38
N HIS A 82 -104.08 8.21 -0.63
CA HIS A 82 -103.18 7.44 -1.50
C HIS A 82 -102.43 6.33 -0.76
N SER A 83 -103.16 5.51 -0.01
CA SER A 83 -102.63 4.33 0.69
C SER A 83 -103.48 3.10 0.41
N ARG A 84 -102.86 1.91 0.48
CA ARG A 84 -103.56 0.63 0.27
C ARG A 84 -104.65 0.35 1.32
N SER A 85 -104.56 1.01 2.47
CA SER A 85 -105.50 0.91 3.59
C SER A 85 -106.52 2.05 3.63
N SER A 86 -106.50 2.98 2.67
CA SER A 86 -107.48 4.06 2.63
C SER A 86 -108.86 3.53 2.21
N ARG A 87 -109.90 4.20 2.72
CA ARG A 87 -111.29 4.01 2.27
C ARG A 87 -111.57 4.71 0.93
N VAL A 88 -110.73 5.67 0.55
CA VAL A 88 -110.78 6.36 -0.74
C VAL A 88 -110.04 5.51 -1.76
N SER A 89 -110.70 5.19 -2.88
CA SER A 89 -110.08 4.42 -3.97
C SER A 89 -109.13 5.32 -4.78
N ALA A 90 -107.90 5.46 -4.31
CA ALA A 90 -106.84 6.21 -4.99
C ALA A 90 -105.57 5.37 -5.17
N THR A 91 -104.75 5.71 -6.17
CA THR A 91 -103.50 5.00 -6.45
C THR A 91 -102.53 5.15 -5.28
N ALA A 92 -102.16 4.03 -4.65
CA ALA A 92 -101.12 3.97 -3.63
C ALA A 92 -99.72 3.83 -4.25
N LYS A 93 -98.67 4.09 -3.45
CA LYS A 93 -97.27 3.82 -3.82
C LYS A 93 -97.11 2.37 -4.34
N SER A 94 -96.63 2.18 -5.57
CA SER A 94 -96.38 0.84 -6.11
C SER A 94 -95.23 0.14 -5.36
N SER A 95 -95.09 -1.18 -5.50
CA SER A 95 -93.93 -1.90 -4.95
C SER A 95 -92.62 -1.48 -5.61
N SER A 96 -92.68 -0.92 -6.82
CA SER A 96 -91.55 -0.36 -7.57
C SER A 96 -91.27 1.11 -7.25
N HIS A 97 -92.02 1.73 -6.34
CA HIS A 97 -91.81 3.10 -5.91
C HIS A 97 -90.51 3.21 -5.10
N ILE A 98 -89.75 4.29 -5.29
CA ILE A 98 -88.56 4.58 -4.49
C ILE A 98 -88.95 4.69 -2.99
N PRO A 99 -88.22 4.09 -2.04
CA PRO A 99 -88.59 4.22 -0.63
C PRO A 99 -88.50 5.68 -0.18
N THR A 100 -89.62 6.25 0.27
CA THR A 100 -89.72 7.66 0.70
C THR A 100 -90.55 7.81 1.96
N THR A 101 -90.44 8.97 2.61
CA THR A 101 -91.40 9.43 3.63
C THR A 101 -92.79 9.67 3.02
N ASP A 102 -93.76 10.03 3.86
CA ASP A 102 -95.10 10.42 3.42
C ASP A 102 -95.23 11.91 3.07
N ASN A 103 -94.11 12.63 2.98
CA ASN A 103 -94.08 14.00 2.46
C ASN A 103 -94.10 13.99 0.91
N CYS A 104 -95.24 13.57 0.34
CA CYS A 104 -95.39 13.38 -1.10
C CYS A 104 -95.13 14.66 -1.91
N ALA A 105 -95.46 15.83 -1.34
CA ALA A 105 -95.29 17.14 -1.96
C ALA A 105 -93.82 17.50 -2.24
N SER A 106 -92.86 16.85 -1.58
CA SER A 106 -91.43 17.04 -1.83
C SER A 106 -90.96 16.49 -3.19
N CYS A 107 -91.75 15.62 -3.82
CA CYS A 107 -91.42 15.00 -5.11
C CYS A 107 -92.54 15.16 -6.14
N HIS A 108 -93.80 15.10 -5.71
CA HIS A 108 -94.98 15.12 -6.57
C HIS A 108 -95.74 16.43 -6.41
N SER A 109 -96.43 16.83 -7.47
CA SER A 109 -97.46 17.88 -7.40
C SER A 109 -98.80 17.31 -7.88
N ALA A 110 -99.90 17.93 -7.45
CA ALA A 110 -101.24 17.55 -7.90
C ALA A 110 -101.42 17.64 -9.43
N ASN A 111 -100.60 18.45 -10.11
CA ASN A 111 -100.61 18.64 -11.56
C ASN A 111 -99.70 17.65 -12.32
N SER A 112 -98.68 17.09 -11.67
CA SER A 112 -97.70 16.20 -12.29
C SER A 112 -97.27 15.11 -11.30
N TRP A 113 -98.07 14.04 -11.25
CA TRP A 113 -97.86 12.96 -10.30
C TRP A 113 -96.80 11.94 -10.78
N THR A 114 -96.71 11.68 -12.08
CA THR A 114 -95.84 10.63 -12.63
C THR A 114 -94.43 11.11 -12.98
N SER A 115 -94.25 12.43 -13.20
CA SER A 115 -92.96 12.99 -13.59
C SER A 115 -92.26 13.65 -12.40
N VAL A 116 -91.23 12.98 -11.89
CA VAL A 116 -90.34 13.51 -10.84
C VAL A 116 -88.96 13.72 -11.45
N SER A 117 -88.52 14.97 -11.55
CA SER A 117 -87.21 15.33 -12.13
C SER A 117 -86.11 15.52 -11.08
N ARG A 118 -86.48 15.75 -9.82
CA ARG A 118 -85.56 15.96 -8.69
C ARG A 118 -86.16 15.38 -7.43
N VAL A 119 -85.31 14.83 -6.57
CA VAL A 119 -85.69 14.31 -5.25
C VAL A 119 -84.88 15.02 -4.18
N ASN A 120 -85.51 15.25 -3.02
CA ASN A 120 -84.80 15.69 -1.83
C ASN A 120 -84.27 14.46 -1.09
N HIS A 121 -82.95 14.41 -0.85
CA HIS A 121 -82.31 13.29 -0.17
C HIS A 121 -82.73 13.13 1.30
N THR A 122 -83.33 14.14 1.94
CA THR A 122 -83.91 14.00 3.28
C THR A 122 -85.23 13.22 3.29
N GLU A 123 -85.87 13.07 2.13
CA GLU A 123 -87.20 12.45 1.99
C GLU A 123 -87.14 11.02 1.42
N VAL A 124 -85.98 10.60 0.92
CA VAL A 124 -85.74 9.23 0.43
C VAL A 124 -85.12 8.37 1.54
N ARG A 125 -85.30 7.05 1.45
CA ARG A 125 -84.81 6.07 2.43
C ARG A 125 -84.03 4.96 1.74
N GLY A 126 -83.02 4.43 2.43
CA GLY A 126 -82.17 3.33 1.95
C GLY A 126 -80.74 3.77 1.63
N ALA A 127 -79.91 2.81 1.25
CA ALA A 127 -78.51 3.05 0.90
C ALA A 127 -78.39 3.77 -0.45
N CYS A 128 -77.40 4.65 -0.61
CA CYS A 128 -77.22 5.41 -1.86
C CYS A 128 -77.18 4.52 -3.11
N ALA A 129 -76.49 3.37 -3.02
CA ALA A 129 -76.32 2.43 -4.12
C ALA A 129 -77.62 1.73 -4.57
N SER A 130 -78.66 1.65 -3.72
CA SER A 130 -79.94 1.05 -4.14
C SER A 130 -80.67 1.91 -5.17
N CYS A 131 -80.52 3.23 -5.09
CA CYS A 131 -81.08 4.19 -6.04
C CYS A 131 -80.06 4.62 -7.12
N HIS A 132 -78.80 4.85 -6.76
CA HIS A 132 -77.72 5.24 -7.67
C HIS A 132 -77.06 4.02 -8.34
N ASN A 133 -77.87 3.23 -9.02
CA ASN A 133 -77.49 1.97 -9.66
C ASN A 133 -77.35 2.06 -11.20
N GLY A 134 -77.46 3.27 -11.77
CA GLY A 134 -77.44 3.52 -13.21
C GLY A 134 -78.75 3.25 -13.94
N LYS A 135 -79.76 2.67 -13.27
CA LYS A 135 -81.13 2.50 -13.81
C LYS A 135 -82.10 3.56 -13.27
N MET A 136 -82.13 3.75 -11.94
CA MET A 136 -83.03 4.73 -11.30
C MET A 136 -82.39 6.12 -11.24
N ALA A 137 -81.12 6.18 -10.82
CA ALA A 137 -80.30 7.39 -10.81
C ALA A 137 -78.87 7.07 -11.24
N THR A 138 -78.12 8.10 -11.65
CA THR A 138 -76.72 7.97 -12.04
C THR A 138 -75.90 7.27 -10.97
N GLY A 139 -75.26 6.15 -11.33
CA GLY A 139 -74.39 5.39 -10.43
C GLY A 139 -72.90 5.70 -10.60
N LYS A 140 -72.05 4.77 -10.14
CA LYS A 140 -70.59 4.85 -10.27
C LYS A 140 -70.18 4.86 -11.74
N LYS A 141 -69.30 5.80 -12.13
CA LYS A 141 -68.69 5.86 -13.47
C LYS A 141 -67.60 4.79 -13.62
N SER A 142 -67.17 4.50 -14.85
CA SER A 142 -66.14 3.48 -15.14
C SER A 142 -64.76 3.74 -14.51
N ASN A 143 -64.43 5.00 -14.23
CA ASN A 143 -63.19 5.42 -13.56
C ASN A 143 -63.35 5.58 -12.04
N HIS A 144 -64.45 5.11 -11.46
CA HIS A 144 -64.69 5.13 -10.02
C HIS A 144 -63.87 4.03 -9.32
N VAL A 145 -63.37 4.30 -8.11
CA VAL A 145 -62.65 3.31 -7.29
C VAL A 145 -63.56 2.10 -7.01
N VAL A 146 -63.05 0.88 -7.16
CA VAL A 146 -63.82 -0.32 -6.82
C VAL A 146 -63.95 -0.38 -5.29
N THR A 147 -65.17 -0.22 -4.79
CA THR A 147 -65.47 -0.23 -3.35
C THR A 147 -66.90 -0.70 -3.09
N SER A 148 -67.08 -1.43 -2.00
CA SER A 148 -68.38 -1.81 -1.43
C SER A 148 -68.86 -0.85 -0.33
N GLU A 149 -68.04 0.13 0.06
CA GLU A 149 -68.38 1.09 1.10
C GLU A 149 -69.57 1.98 0.70
N SER A 150 -70.27 2.47 1.73
CA SER A 150 -71.32 3.45 1.54
C SER A 150 -70.75 4.76 0.95
N CYS A 151 -71.54 5.44 0.12
CA CYS A 151 -71.04 6.57 -0.67
C CYS A 151 -70.63 7.77 0.19
N ASP A 152 -71.31 7.97 1.32
CA ASP A 152 -71.06 9.03 2.31
C ASP A 152 -69.73 8.88 3.07
N VAL A 153 -69.11 7.70 3.01
CA VAL A 153 -67.76 7.47 3.52
C VAL A 153 -66.73 8.30 2.74
N CYS A 154 -66.97 8.52 1.44
CA CYS A 154 -66.04 9.23 0.55
C CYS A 154 -66.60 10.56 0.03
N HIS A 155 -67.91 10.65 -0.16
CA HIS A 155 -68.57 11.80 -0.77
C HIS A 155 -69.35 12.62 0.26
N SER A 156 -69.25 13.94 0.15
CA SER A 156 -70.21 14.82 0.83
C SER A 156 -71.60 14.65 0.20
N THR A 157 -72.59 14.28 1.00
CA THR A 157 -73.96 13.99 0.54
C THR A 157 -74.84 15.23 0.44
N SER A 158 -74.49 16.33 1.12
CA SER A 158 -75.20 17.61 1.05
C SER A 158 -74.89 18.38 -0.24
N ALA A 159 -73.68 18.20 -0.79
CA ALA A 159 -73.25 18.70 -2.08
C ALA A 159 -72.32 17.66 -2.71
N TRP A 160 -72.88 16.84 -3.61
CA TRP A 160 -72.16 15.72 -4.21
C TRP A 160 -70.90 16.21 -4.91
N THR A 161 -69.77 16.02 -4.24
CA THR A 161 -68.45 16.47 -4.67
C THR A 161 -67.53 15.26 -4.80
N PRO A 162 -66.53 15.32 -5.70
CA PRO A 162 -65.52 14.27 -5.76
C PRO A 162 -64.88 14.04 -4.40
N ALA A 163 -64.69 12.78 -4.04
CA ALA A 163 -64.03 12.40 -2.80
C ALA A 163 -62.61 13.00 -2.76
N LYS A 164 -62.25 13.59 -1.61
CA LYS A 164 -60.92 14.16 -1.36
C LYS A 164 -60.22 13.54 -0.16
N ASN A 165 -60.88 12.63 0.55
CA ASN A 165 -60.38 11.97 1.74
C ASN A 165 -59.72 10.63 1.39
N HIS A 166 -58.79 10.22 2.25
CA HIS A 166 -58.31 8.85 2.29
C HIS A 166 -59.12 8.07 3.33
N VAL A 167 -59.54 6.86 2.98
CA VAL A 167 -60.23 5.94 3.88
C VAL A 167 -59.40 4.66 3.91
N GLU A 168 -59.02 4.22 5.10
CA GLU A 168 -58.08 3.11 5.26
C GLU A 168 -58.65 1.97 6.11
N PRO A 169 -58.32 0.69 5.77
CA PRO A 169 -57.51 0.25 4.62
C PRO A 169 -58.38 -0.08 3.39
N LEU A 170 -58.29 0.72 2.31
CA LEU A 170 -59.04 0.45 1.07
C LEU A 170 -58.19 -0.27 0.00
N ALA A 171 -56.98 0.22 -0.29
CA ALA A 171 -56.05 -0.37 -1.26
C ALA A 171 -54.64 0.23 -1.08
N ALA A 172 -53.63 -0.40 -1.69
CA ALA A 172 -52.30 0.20 -1.81
C ALA A 172 -52.36 1.52 -2.60
N CYS A 173 -51.53 2.52 -2.23
CA CYS A 173 -51.58 3.85 -2.84
C CYS A 173 -51.51 3.82 -4.37
N ALA A 174 -50.64 2.98 -4.95
CA ALA A 174 -50.43 2.89 -6.39
C ALA A 174 -51.68 2.46 -7.18
N THR A 175 -52.61 1.73 -6.55
CA THR A 175 -53.87 1.32 -7.18
C THR A 175 -54.75 2.53 -7.51
N CYS A 176 -54.76 3.55 -6.66
CA CYS A 176 -55.50 4.79 -6.87
C CYS A 176 -54.64 5.87 -7.53
N HIS A 177 -53.37 6.00 -7.12
CA HIS A 177 -52.41 6.96 -7.66
C HIS A 177 -51.68 6.41 -8.89
N ASN A 178 -52.44 6.01 -9.89
CA ASN A 178 -51.95 5.42 -11.14
C ASN A 178 -51.93 6.42 -12.32
N GLY A 179 -52.30 7.68 -12.10
CA GLY A 179 -52.42 8.71 -13.14
C GLY A 179 -53.77 8.74 -13.85
N VAL A 180 -54.64 7.74 -13.65
CA VAL A 180 -56.00 7.67 -14.22
C VAL A 180 -57.05 8.02 -13.17
N ILE A 181 -57.00 7.39 -11.99
CA ILE A 181 -57.95 7.63 -10.88
C ILE A 181 -57.53 8.87 -10.09
N ALA A 182 -56.27 8.90 -9.66
CA ALA A 182 -55.63 10.04 -9.01
C ALA A 182 -54.22 10.24 -9.55
N LYS A 183 -53.67 11.43 -9.31
CA LYS A 183 -52.30 11.78 -9.74
C LYS A 183 -51.30 10.76 -9.22
N GLY A 184 -50.57 10.11 -10.12
CA GLY A 184 -49.53 9.16 -9.80
C GLY A 184 -48.15 9.79 -9.63
N ARG A 185 -47.11 8.95 -9.68
CA ARG A 185 -45.71 9.39 -9.63
C ARG A 185 -45.40 10.32 -10.81
N GLY A 186 -44.80 11.47 -10.52
CA GLY A 186 -44.32 12.39 -11.54
C GLY A 186 -42.99 11.94 -12.15
N SER A 187 -42.57 12.56 -13.25
CA SER A 187 -41.28 12.28 -13.91
C SER A 187 -40.05 12.60 -13.04
N LEU A 188 -40.20 13.50 -12.06
CA LEU A 188 -39.16 13.87 -11.10
C LEU A 188 -39.10 12.94 -9.88
N HIS A 189 -39.95 11.92 -9.82
CA HIS A 189 -39.95 10.97 -8.71
C HIS A 189 -38.75 10.03 -8.84
N ILE A 190 -37.96 9.91 -7.77
CA ILE A 190 -36.82 8.98 -7.71
C ILE A 190 -37.30 7.51 -7.83
N ASN A 191 -36.45 6.61 -8.32
CA ASN A 191 -36.83 5.21 -8.38
C ASN A 191 -36.86 4.60 -6.97
N SER A 192 -38.04 4.14 -6.53
CA SER A 192 -38.25 3.65 -5.17
C SER A 192 -39.20 2.45 -5.13
N SER A 193 -39.29 1.81 -3.96
CA SER A 193 -40.27 0.78 -3.62
C SER A 193 -41.72 1.27 -3.82
N ALA A 194 -42.68 0.35 -3.73
CA ALA A 194 -44.11 0.69 -3.78
C ALA A 194 -44.67 1.19 -2.43
N THR A 195 -43.85 1.20 -1.37
CA THR A 195 -44.26 1.57 -0.01
C THR A 195 -44.20 3.09 0.16
N CYS A 196 -45.26 3.78 -0.28
CA CYS A 196 -45.31 5.25 -0.29
C CYS A 196 -45.14 5.85 1.11
N GLU A 197 -45.64 5.19 2.14
CA GLU A 197 -45.62 5.62 3.54
C GLU A 197 -44.23 5.69 4.13
N SER A 198 -43.25 4.98 3.56
CA SER A 198 -41.85 5.04 3.98
C SER A 198 -41.22 6.42 3.70
N CYS A 199 -41.83 7.22 2.83
CA CYS A 199 -41.31 8.53 2.41
C CYS A 199 -42.35 9.67 2.53
N HIS A 200 -43.64 9.37 2.34
CA HIS A 200 -44.70 10.37 2.30
C HIS A 200 -45.68 10.24 3.47
N SER A 201 -46.07 11.37 4.02
CA SER A 201 -47.16 11.44 4.98
C SER A 201 -48.51 11.44 4.27
N LYS A 202 -49.40 10.55 4.68
CA LYS A 202 -50.77 10.41 4.13
C LYS A 202 -51.59 11.69 4.22
N ASN A 203 -51.40 12.46 5.29
CA ASN A 203 -52.18 13.67 5.58
C ASN A 203 -51.46 14.96 5.16
N ASN A 204 -50.19 14.88 4.75
CA ASN A 204 -49.41 16.05 4.36
C ASN A 204 -48.39 15.66 3.29
N TRP A 205 -48.92 15.41 2.09
CA TRP A 205 -48.13 14.95 0.96
C TRP A 205 -47.18 16.05 0.49
N ARG A 206 -45.89 15.82 0.67
CA ARG A 206 -44.81 16.72 0.24
C ARG A 206 -43.65 15.90 -0.33
N PRO A 207 -42.80 16.51 -1.19
CA PRO A 207 -41.57 15.88 -1.61
C PRO A 207 -40.75 15.40 -0.41
N ALA A 208 -40.28 14.14 -0.46
CA ALA A 208 -39.44 13.59 0.58
C ALA A 208 -38.06 14.26 0.50
N ILE A 209 -37.60 14.83 1.61
CA ILE A 209 -36.27 15.45 1.74
C ILE A 209 -35.24 14.50 2.36
N LYS A 210 -35.71 13.39 2.94
CA LYS A 210 -34.92 12.30 3.50
C LYS A 210 -35.57 10.99 3.07
N VAL A 211 -34.73 10.02 2.72
CA VAL A 211 -35.17 8.70 2.28
C VAL A 211 -34.49 7.62 3.11
N ASP A 212 -35.16 6.49 3.25
CA ASP A 212 -34.52 5.25 3.64
C ASP A 212 -33.84 4.65 2.39
N HIS A 213 -32.54 4.36 2.50
CA HIS A 213 -31.78 3.81 1.37
C HIS A 213 -32.21 2.37 1.02
N GLN A 214 -32.91 1.66 1.92
CA GLN A 214 -33.52 0.36 1.62
C GLN A 214 -34.73 0.48 0.70
N GLU A 215 -35.38 1.65 0.68
CA GLU A 215 -36.62 1.89 -0.06
C GLU A 215 -36.36 2.55 -1.43
N VAL A 216 -35.13 2.95 -1.74
CA VAL A 216 -34.73 3.52 -3.04
C VAL A 216 -33.94 2.51 -3.86
N ARG A 217 -33.95 2.68 -5.19
CA ARG A 217 -33.30 1.77 -6.14
C ARG A 217 -32.38 2.53 -7.07
N GLY A 218 -31.19 1.97 -7.31
CA GLY A 218 -30.19 2.53 -8.21
C GLY A 218 -28.79 2.48 -7.59
N SER A 219 -27.81 3.00 -8.33
CA SER A 219 -26.45 3.20 -7.84
C SER A 219 -26.35 4.47 -7.00
N CYS A 220 -25.33 4.57 -6.14
CA CYS A 220 -25.09 5.78 -5.36
C CYS A 220 -24.85 6.97 -6.31
N THR A 221 -24.03 6.77 -7.34
CA THR A 221 -23.67 7.82 -8.31
C THR A 221 -24.86 8.30 -9.15
N SER A 222 -25.83 7.43 -9.47
CA SER A 222 -27.05 7.83 -10.19
C SER A 222 -27.93 8.82 -9.42
N CYS A 223 -27.87 8.81 -8.09
CA CYS A 223 -28.64 9.72 -7.23
C CYS A 223 -27.79 10.86 -6.65
N HIS A 224 -26.57 10.58 -6.21
CA HIS A 224 -25.62 11.55 -5.64
C HIS A 224 -24.76 12.21 -6.72
N ASN A 225 -25.43 12.82 -7.70
CA ASN A 225 -24.82 13.47 -8.87
C ASN A 225 -24.78 15.01 -8.78
N GLY A 226 -25.20 15.59 -7.66
CA GLY A 226 -25.29 17.04 -7.47
C GLY A 226 -26.59 17.67 -7.99
N VAL A 227 -27.43 16.91 -8.68
CA VAL A 227 -28.75 17.35 -9.17
C VAL A 227 -29.87 16.74 -8.33
N VAL A 228 -29.89 15.41 -8.17
CA VAL A 228 -30.92 14.69 -7.39
C VAL A 228 -30.61 14.75 -5.90
N ALA A 229 -29.37 14.45 -5.53
CA ALA A 229 -28.84 14.57 -4.18
C ALA A 229 -27.39 15.10 -4.22
N LEU A 230 -26.91 15.58 -3.06
CA LEU A 230 -25.53 16.05 -2.91
C LEU A 230 -24.54 14.96 -3.33
N GLY A 231 -23.65 15.29 -4.26
CA GLY A 231 -22.60 14.40 -4.75
C GLY A 231 -21.26 14.53 -4.01
N LYS A 232 -20.22 14.01 -4.65
CA LYS A 232 -18.83 14.15 -4.19
C LYS A 232 -18.45 15.64 -4.10
N LYS A 233 -17.90 16.06 -2.96
CA LYS A 233 -17.33 17.41 -2.79
C LYS A 233 -16.07 17.57 -3.65
N SER A 234 -15.66 18.81 -3.93
CA SER A 234 -14.45 19.11 -4.72
C SER A 234 -13.16 18.55 -4.12
N ASN A 235 -13.10 18.39 -2.79
CA ASN A 235 -11.97 17.81 -2.07
C ASN A 235 -12.07 16.28 -1.89
N HIS A 236 -13.01 15.62 -2.57
CA HIS A 236 -13.13 14.16 -2.54
C HIS A 236 -12.01 13.51 -3.36
N ILE A 237 -11.54 12.34 -2.93
CA ILE A 237 -10.54 11.56 -3.67
C ILE A 237 -11.11 11.17 -5.05
N PRO A 238 -10.37 11.38 -6.16
CA PRO A 238 -10.84 10.96 -7.48
C PRO A 238 -11.07 9.46 -7.52
N THR A 239 -12.32 9.02 -7.71
CA THR A 239 -12.68 7.61 -7.80
C THR A 239 -13.93 7.41 -8.65
N ARG A 240 -13.93 6.31 -9.41
CA ARG A 240 -15.09 5.79 -10.16
C ARG A 240 -15.81 4.66 -9.44
N ALA A 241 -15.27 4.17 -8.32
CA ALA A 241 -15.95 3.17 -7.51
C ALA A 241 -17.25 3.74 -6.92
N GLU A 242 -18.22 2.85 -6.72
CA GLU A 242 -19.45 3.18 -5.99
C GLU A 242 -19.14 3.46 -4.52
N CYS A 243 -20.03 4.23 -3.89
CA CYS A 243 -19.73 4.84 -2.60
C CYS A 243 -19.61 3.83 -1.47
N ASP A 244 -20.38 2.73 -1.53
CA ASP A 244 -20.42 1.64 -0.55
C ASP A 244 -19.12 0.82 -0.49
N VAL A 245 -18.26 0.95 -1.51
CA VAL A 245 -16.92 0.36 -1.51
C VAL A 245 -16.01 1.00 -0.44
N CYS A 246 -16.23 2.28 -0.16
CA CYS A 246 -15.40 3.06 0.77
C CYS A 246 -16.17 3.53 2.01
N HIS A 247 -17.47 3.81 1.87
CA HIS A 247 -18.30 4.39 2.93
C HIS A 247 -19.27 3.38 3.52
N SER A 248 -19.46 3.47 4.84
CA SER A 248 -20.59 2.81 5.50
C SER A 248 -21.88 3.57 5.20
N THR A 249 -22.90 2.87 4.72
CA THR A 249 -24.20 3.45 4.37
C THR A 249 -25.16 3.58 5.56
N ASN A 250 -24.88 2.87 6.66
CA ASN A 250 -25.66 2.94 7.91
C ASN A 250 -25.36 4.19 8.75
N GLY A 251 -24.26 4.87 8.43
CA GLY A 251 -23.89 6.16 8.98
C GLY A 251 -22.74 6.68 8.13
N TRP A 252 -22.99 7.72 7.34
CA TRP A 252 -22.05 8.22 6.36
C TRP A 252 -20.79 8.76 7.04
N THR A 253 -19.82 7.89 7.25
CA THR A 253 -18.53 8.20 7.86
C THR A 253 -17.46 8.30 6.78
N PRO A 254 -16.40 9.10 7.02
CA PRO A 254 -15.23 9.08 6.15
C PRO A 254 -14.68 7.67 6.01
N ALA A 255 -14.33 7.30 4.78
CA ALA A 255 -13.68 6.03 4.50
C ALA A 255 -12.35 5.92 5.25
N THR A 256 -12.12 4.79 5.91
CA THR A 256 -10.85 4.49 6.61
C THR A 256 -10.12 3.31 5.98
N ASN A 257 -10.70 2.67 4.95
CA ASN A 257 -10.14 1.53 4.26
C ASN A 257 -9.31 1.95 3.04
N HIS A 258 -8.33 1.12 2.69
CA HIS A 258 -7.67 1.17 1.39
C HIS A 258 -8.40 0.22 0.43
N VAL A 259 -8.70 0.71 -0.77
CA VAL A 259 -9.32 -0.08 -1.84
C VAL A 259 -8.38 -0.03 -3.04
N GLU A 260 -7.83 -1.18 -3.40
CA GLU A 260 -6.83 -1.30 -4.47
C GLU A 260 -7.50 -1.80 -5.78
N PRO A 261 -7.02 -1.37 -6.97
CA PRO A 261 -5.91 -0.47 -7.25
C PRO A 261 -6.44 0.92 -7.64
N LEU A 262 -6.64 1.83 -6.67
CA LEU A 262 -7.18 3.16 -6.96
C LEU A 262 -6.11 4.09 -7.57
N ALA A 263 -4.90 4.07 -7.02
CA ALA A 263 -3.73 4.84 -7.46
C ALA A 263 -2.47 4.39 -6.72
N ALA A 264 -1.29 4.87 -7.13
CA ALA A 264 -0.05 4.67 -6.38
C ALA A 264 -0.07 5.43 -5.05
N CYS A 265 0.49 4.86 -3.96
CA CYS A 265 0.36 5.43 -2.61
C CYS A 265 0.70 6.93 -2.53
N PHE A 266 1.78 7.36 -3.20
CA PHE A 266 2.28 8.75 -3.13
C PHE A 266 1.31 9.79 -3.71
N THR A 267 0.36 9.40 -4.57
CA THR A 267 -0.61 10.36 -5.13
C THR A 267 -1.60 10.83 -4.07
N CYS A 268 -1.88 9.99 -3.07
CA CYS A 268 -2.73 10.33 -1.92
C CYS A 268 -1.89 10.70 -0.69
N HIS A 269 -0.80 10.00 -0.42
CA HIS A 269 0.11 10.27 0.71
C HIS A 269 1.15 11.34 0.36
N ASN A 270 0.66 12.52 -0.03
CA ASN A 270 1.46 13.68 -0.44
C ASN A 270 1.50 14.82 0.59
N GLY A 271 0.87 14.64 1.76
CA GLY A 271 0.76 15.65 2.82
C GLY A 271 -0.42 16.61 2.67
N SER A 272 -1.09 16.63 1.52
CA SER A 272 -2.30 17.43 1.29
C SER A 272 -3.58 16.61 1.37
N VAL A 273 -3.61 15.42 0.75
CA VAL A 273 -4.77 14.52 0.75
C VAL A 273 -4.73 13.61 1.98
N ALA A 274 -3.59 12.97 2.21
CA ALA A 274 -3.31 12.16 3.39
C ALA A 274 -1.88 12.41 3.87
N THR A 275 -1.58 11.99 5.10
CA THR A 275 -0.25 12.09 5.68
C THR A 275 0.79 11.43 4.77
N GLY A 276 1.75 12.22 4.29
CA GLY A 276 2.86 11.72 3.47
C GLY A 276 4.08 11.31 4.28
N LYS A 277 5.21 11.17 3.59
CA LYS A 277 6.51 10.94 4.23
C LYS A 277 6.86 12.15 5.12
N GLY A 278 6.99 11.91 6.43
CA GLY A 278 7.38 12.94 7.38
C GLY A 278 8.87 13.28 7.33
N THR A 279 9.29 14.31 8.06
CA THR A 279 10.70 14.76 8.12
C THR A 279 11.67 13.73 8.72
N LYS A 280 11.17 12.79 9.52
CA LYS A 280 11.94 11.67 10.08
C LYS A 280 12.06 10.48 9.11
N HIS A 281 11.38 10.53 7.97
CA HIS A 281 11.44 9.46 6.99
C HIS A 281 12.76 9.52 6.20
N VAL A 282 13.39 8.38 5.98
CA VAL A 282 14.60 8.29 5.14
C VAL A 282 14.28 8.65 3.68
N ASN A 283 15.19 9.34 3.00
CA ASN A 283 14.97 9.73 1.60
C ASN A 283 14.89 8.48 0.70
N THR A 284 13.78 8.33 -0.02
CA THR A 284 13.40 7.09 -0.72
C THR A 284 12.65 7.37 -2.02
N THR A 285 12.57 6.37 -2.89
CA THR A 285 11.66 6.30 -4.04
C THR A 285 10.19 6.23 -3.58
N ASN A 286 9.25 6.24 -4.52
CA ASN A 286 7.81 6.14 -4.20
C ASN A 286 7.29 4.70 -4.21
N THR A 287 8.18 3.70 -4.17
CA THR A 287 7.85 2.27 -4.09
C THR A 287 7.65 1.88 -2.62
N CYS A 288 6.54 2.32 -2.04
CA CYS A 288 6.27 2.18 -0.60
C CYS A 288 6.26 0.71 -0.14
N GLU A 289 5.77 -0.18 -0.98
CA GLU A 289 5.61 -1.61 -0.71
C GLU A 289 6.94 -2.35 -0.53
N SER A 290 8.06 -1.78 -1.00
CA SER A 290 9.39 -2.33 -0.77
C SER A 290 9.80 -2.29 0.70
N CYS A 291 9.17 -1.43 1.50
CA CYS A 291 9.48 -1.25 2.93
C CYS A 291 8.27 -1.44 3.84
N HIS A 292 7.05 -1.14 3.37
CA HIS A 292 5.84 -1.13 4.18
C HIS A 292 4.81 -2.15 3.69
N ALA A 293 4.25 -2.92 4.61
CA ALA A 293 3.12 -3.79 4.32
C ALA A 293 1.83 -2.96 4.17
N LYS A 294 1.08 -3.18 3.09
CA LYS A 294 -0.14 -2.43 2.75
C LYS A 294 -1.15 -2.34 3.91
N ASN A 295 -1.29 -3.42 4.68
CA ASN A 295 -2.29 -3.52 5.76
C ASN A 295 -1.67 -3.39 7.17
N SER A 296 -0.37 -3.15 7.30
CA SER A 296 0.31 -3.03 8.59
C SER A 296 1.47 -2.04 8.48
N TRP A 297 1.09 -0.76 8.39
CA TRP A 297 2.04 0.33 8.24
C TRP A 297 2.81 0.55 9.54
N THR A 298 4.01 0.00 9.61
CA THR A 298 4.92 0.14 10.76
C THR A 298 6.28 0.66 10.29
N PRO A 299 7.06 1.30 11.19
CA PRO A 299 8.41 1.74 10.84
C PRO A 299 9.27 0.58 10.32
N ALA A 300 9.82 0.73 9.13
CA ALA A 300 10.67 -0.29 8.52
C ALA A 300 12.00 -0.38 9.30
N THR A 301 12.41 -1.60 9.65
CA THR A 301 13.69 -1.88 10.32
C THR A 301 14.79 -2.26 9.33
N ARG A 302 14.43 -2.49 8.07
CA ARG A 302 15.33 -2.80 6.95
C ARG A 302 14.86 -2.06 5.72
N VAL A 303 15.80 -1.76 4.83
CA VAL A 303 15.55 -1.07 3.56
C VAL A 303 16.19 -1.83 2.42
N ASP A 304 15.57 -1.76 1.25
CA ASP A 304 16.22 -2.08 -0.01
C ASP A 304 17.10 -0.88 -0.43
N HIS A 305 18.39 -1.12 -0.66
CA HIS A 305 19.31 -0.05 -1.04
C HIS A 305 19.04 0.52 -2.43
N ASN A 306 18.27 -0.19 -3.28
CA ASN A 306 17.81 0.33 -4.58
C ASN A 306 16.69 1.38 -4.42
N GLU A 307 15.98 1.37 -3.29
CA GLU A 307 14.81 2.21 -3.03
C GLU A 307 15.12 3.40 -2.12
N VAL A 308 16.33 3.49 -1.57
CA VAL A 308 16.82 4.65 -0.79
C VAL A 308 17.67 5.57 -1.66
N ARG A 309 17.71 6.86 -1.30
CA ARG A 309 18.46 7.88 -2.03
C ARG A 309 19.43 8.61 -1.10
N GLY A 310 20.68 8.73 -1.51
CA GLY A 310 21.72 9.42 -0.75
C GLY A 310 23.06 8.69 -0.85
N SER A 311 24.09 9.24 -0.20
CA SER A 311 25.36 8.56 -0.03
C SER A 311 25.33 7.68 1.22
N CYS A 312 26.16 6.64 1.28
CA CYS A 312 26.22 5.72 2.42
C CYS A 312 26.45 6.49 3.73
N ASN A 313 27.39 7.43 3.74
CA ASN A 313 27.71 8.25 4.92
C ASN A 313 26.54 9.16 5.36
N SER A 314 25.63 9.54 4.47
CA SER A 314 24.46 10.36 4.84
C SER A 314 23.42 9.59 5.68
N CYS A 315 23.41 8.26 5.58
CA CYS A 315 22.49 7.39 6.35
C CYS A 315 23.22 6.58 7.43
N HIS A 316 24.40 6.03 7.14
CA HIS A 316 25.23 5.26 8.08
C HIS A 316 26.09 6.18 8.96
N ASN A 317 25.42 7.07 9.69
CA ASN A 317 26.03 8.11 10.54
C ASN A 317 25.92 7.82 12.04
N GLY A 318 25.35 6.66 12.43
CA GLY A 318 25.11 6.29 13.83
C GLY A 318 23.80 6.83 14.41
N VAL A 319 23.08 7.69 13.69
CA VAL A 319 21.76 8.22 14.09
C VAL A 319 20.64 7.57 13.28
N ILE A 320 20.76 7.56 11.95
CA ILE A 320 19.74 6.97 11.05
C ILE A 320 19.95 5.46 10.93
N ALA A 321 21.18 5.05 10.60
CA ALA A 321 21.61 3.66 10.53
C ALA A 321 22.97 3.50 11.21
N THR A 322 23.34 2.25 11.51
CA THR A 322 24.64 1.92 12.11
C THR A 322 25.77 2.48 11.25
N GLY A 323 26.63 3.31 11.86
CA GLY A 323 27.78 3.90 11.19
C GLY A 323 29.05 3.07 11.30
N LYS A 324 30.19 3.72 11.02
CA LYS A 324 31.53 3.14 11.17
C LYS A 324 31.77 2.73 12.64
N LYS A 325 32.25 1.51 12.87
CA LYS A 325 32.67 1.05 14.20
C LYS A 325 33.91 1.79 14.66
N ALA A 326 34.18 1.80 15.96
CA ALA A 326 35.34 2.50 16.55
C ALA A 326 36.70 2.00 16.01
N ASN A 327 36.78 0.74 15.57
CA ASN A 327 37.98 0.14 14.97
C ASN A 327 38.05 0.31 13.45
N HIS A 328 37.15 1.09 12.85
CA HIS A 328 37.20 1.39 11.41
C HIS A 328 38.36 2.35 11.10
N ILE A 329 38.99 2.18 9.94
CA ILE A 329 40.03 3.09 9.47
C ILE A 329 39.51 4.54 9.39
N PRO A 330 40.25 5.55 9.86
CA PRO A 330 39.83 6.94 9.71
C PRO A 330 39.72 7.28 8.22
N THR A 331 38.52 7.66 7.76
CA THR A 331 38.28 8.06 6.37
C THR A 331 37.01 8.88 6.23
N ASN A 332 37.07 9.89 5.36
CA ASN A 332 35.92 10.68 4.92
C ASN A 332 35.36 10.22 3.57
N ALA A 333 36.02 9.26 2.91
CA ALA A 333 35.51 8.66 1.67
C ALA A 333 34.14 8.01 1.91
N ASN A 334 33.33 7.96 0.85
CA ASN A 334 32.09 7.21 0.88
C ASN A 334 32.37 5.70 0.88
N CYS A 335 31.44 4.90 1.40
CA CYS A 335 31.70 3.50 1.69
C CYS A 335 31.96 2.65 0.43
N ASP A 336 31.31 2.99 -0.67
CA ASP A 336 31.43 2.34 -1.99
C ASP A 336 32.83 2.45 -2.62
N VAL A 337 33.67 3.36 -2.13
CA VAL A 337 35.09 3.46 -2.55
C VAL A 337 35.89 2.23 -2.10
N CYS A 338 35.56 1.68 -0.94
CA CYS A 338 36.31 0.59 -0.31
C CYS A 338 35.50 -0.71 -0.22
N HIS A 339 34.18 -0.62 -0.09
CA HIS A 339 33.29 -1.76 0.11
C HIS A 339 32.48 -2.06 -1.14
N SER A 340 32.33 -3.35 -1.45
CA SER A 340 31.24 -3.77 -2.34
C SER A 340 29.92 -3.61 -1.58
N THR A 341 28.98 -2.86 -2.14
CA THR A 341 27.72 -2.52 -1.46
C THR A 341 26.62 -3.55 -1.70
N ASN A 342 26.74 -4.39 -2.73
CA ASN A 342 25.75 -5.44 -3.04
C ASN A 342 25.85 -6.64 -2.09
N ALA A 343 27.07 -7.00 -1.72
CA ALA A 343 27.36 -7.92 -0.63
C ALA A 343 28.40 -7.19 0.22
N TRP A 344 27.98 -6.61 1.36
CA TRP A 344 28.85 -5.80 2.21
C TRP A 344 30.07 -6.61 2.65
N THR A 345 31.16 -6.53 1.89
CA THR A 345 32.42 -7.22 2.15
C THR A 345 33.44 -6.24 2.72
N PRO A 346 34.35 -6.71 3.60
CA PRO A 346 35.47 -5.89 4.05
C PRO A 346 36.26 -5.33 2.87
N ALA A 347 36.81 -4.13 3.04
CA ALA A 347 37.64 -3.49 2.04
C ALA A 347 38.93 -4.29 1.82
N THR A 348 39.26 -4.53 0.55
CA THR A 348 40.50 -5.24 0.15
C THR A 348 41.44 -4.38 -0.70
N ASN A 349 41.09 -3.11 -0.95
CA ASN A 349 41.81 -2.21 -1.83
C ASN A 349 42.48 -1.05 -1.06
N HIS A 350 43.55 -0.51 -1.64
CA HIS A 350 44.18 0.73 -1.20
C HIS A 350 43.64 1.87 -2.05
N ALA A 351 42.42 2.33 -1.77
CA ALA A 351 41.72 3.24 -2.65
C ALA A 351 42.25 4.68 -2.62
N GLU A 352 42.88 5.15 -1.53
CA GLU A 352 43.60 6.44 -1.46
C GLU A 352 44.54 6.51 -0.23
N PRO A 353 45.60 7.35 -0.25
CA PRO A 353 46.56 7.45 0.86
C PRO A 353 46.01 8.34 1.98
N LEU A 354 45.19 7.78 2.85
CA LEU A 354 44.66 8.48 4.04
C LEU A 354 45.71 8.75 5.13
N ALA A 355 46.78 7.95 5.15
CA ALA A 355 47.86 8.07 6.13
C ALA A 355 49.12 7.32 5.65
N ALA A 356 50.25 7.55 6.32
CA ALA A 356 51.47 6.80 6.06
C ALA A 356 51.27 5.30 6.38
N CYS A 357 51.85 4.40 5.58
CA CYS A 357 51.61 2.95 5.66
C CYS A 357 51.71 2.37 7.08
N PHE A 358 52.72 2.78 7.85
CA PHE A 358 52.96 2.26 9.20
C PHE A 358 51.85 2.58 10.22
N THR A 359 51.03 3.60 9.96
CA THR A 359 49.90 3.96 10.85
C THR A 359 48.80 2.88 10.82
N CYS A 360 48.60 2.24 9.67
CA CYS A 360 47.66 1.14 9.49
C CYS A 360 48.36 -0.23 9.61
N HIS A 361 49.56 -0.39 9.05
CA HIS A 361 50.35 -1.62 9.11
C HIS A 361 51.17 -1.71 10.41
N ASN A 362 50.48 -1.63 11.54
CA ASN A 362 51.04 -1.63 12.90
C ASN A 362 50.85 -2.97 13.64
N GLY A 363 50.24 -3.98 13.00
CA GLY A 363 49.92 -5.27 13.60
C GLY A 363 48.58 -5.34 14.33
N SER A 364 47.91 -4.21 14.55
CA SER A 364 46.57 -4.12 15.16
C SER A 364 45.48 -3.87 14.12
N ILE A 365 45.68 -2.88 13.24
CA ILE A 365 44.71 -2.52 12.18
C ILE A 365 44.92 -3.43 10.96
N ALA A 366 46.16 -3.54 10.50
CA ALA A 366 46.58 -4.42 9.42
C ALA A 366 47.93 -5.06 9.75
N THR A 367 48.28 -6.13 9.05
CA THR A 367 49.55 -6.84 9.22
C THR A 367 50.73 -5.87 9.09
N GLY A 368 51.54 -5.77 10.15
CA GLY A 368 52.74 -4.93 10.16
C GLY A 368 54.02 -5.65 9.75
N LYS A 369 55.16 -5.01 10.02
CA LYS A 369 56.48 -5.63 9.82
C LYS A 369 56.62 -6.84 10.74
N GLY A 370 56.78 -8.04 10.17
CA GLY A 370 57.00 -9.27 10.94
C GLY A 370 58.43 -9.39 11.49
N ASN A 371 58.67 -10.38 12.34
CA ASN A 371 59.96 -10.55 13.04
C ASN A 371 61.17 -10.86 12.14
N ARG A 372 60.92 -11.28 10.89
CA ARG A 372 61.96 -11.51 9.86
C ARG A 372 62.19 -10.31 8.95
N HIS A 373 61.46 -9.22 9.17
CA HIS A 373 61.63 -7.99 8.40
C HIS A 373 62.92 -7.30 8.81
N VAL A 374 63.70 -6.82 7.83
CA VAL A 374 64.91 -6.03 8.10
C VAL A 374 64.55 -4.72 8.80
N ASN A 375 65.29 -4.34 9.84
CA ASN A 375 65.02 -3.10 10.55
C ASN A 375 65.25 -1.89 9.62
N THR A 376 64.22 -1.07 9.43
CA THR A 376 64.11 -0.10 8.32
C THR A 376 63.42 1.18 8.75
N SER A 377 63.52 2.21 7.92
CA SER A 377 62.66 3.40 7.97
C SER A 377 61.17 3.05 7.81
N ASN A 378 60.29 4.04 8.01
CA ASN A 378 58.85 3.89 7.74
C ASN A 378 58.46 4.31 6.31
N THR A 379 59.46 4.48 5.43
CA THR A 379 59.27 4.78 4.01
C THR A 379 59.13 3.47 3.23
N CYS A 380 57.97 2.84 3.33
CA CYS A 380 57.71 1.51 2.78
C CYS A 380 57.91 1.46 1.25
N GLU A 381 57.57 2.54 0.56
CA GLU A 381 57.68 2.69 -0.89
C GLU A 381 59.12 2.63 -1.42
N SER A 382 60.12 2.85 -0.56
CA SER A 382 61.53 2.69 -0.92
C SER A 382 61.90 1.24 -1.25
N CYS A 383 61.11 0.27 -0.78
CA CYS A 383 61.36 -1.17 -0.98
C CYS A 383 60.16 -1.92 -1.59
N HIS A 384 58.93 -1.48 -1.33
CA HIS A 384 57.71 -2.19 -1.73
C HIS A 384 56.87 -1.38 -2.73
N SER A 385 56.30 -2.07 -3.71
CA SER A 385 55.30 -1.49 -4.61
C SER A 385 53.93 -1.45 -3.93
N LYS A 386 53.24 -0.31 -4.04
CA LYS A 386 51.89 -0.10 -3.48
C LYS A 386 50.86 -1.12 -3.98
N ASN A 387 51.00 -1.57 -5.23
CA ASN A 387 50.02 -2.42 -5.92
C ASN A 387 50.46 -3.88 -6.05
N SER A 388 51.67 -4.22 -5.61
CA SER A 388 52.21 -5.58 -5.69
C SER A 388 53.20 -5.80 -4.56
N TRP A 389 52.66 -6.06 -3.37
CA TRP A 389 53.46 -6.23 -2.17
C TRP A 389 54.19 -7.58 -2.19
N THR A 390 55.44 -7.56 -2.61
CA THR A 390 56.33 -8.74 -2.62
C THR A 390 57.56 -8.50 -1.74
N PRO A 391 58.20 -9.57 -1.22
CA PRO A 391 59.45 -9.45 -0.49
C PRO A 391 60.51 -8.71 -1.33
N ALA A 392 61.12 -7.67 -0.75
CA ALA A 392 62.21 -6.94 -1.39
C ALA A 392 63.49 -7.79 -1.39
N LEU A 393 64.05 -8.05 -2.57
CA LEU A 393 65.30 -8.82 -2.72
C LEU A 393 66.55 -7.94 -2.69
N LYS A 394 66.38 -6.62 -2.82
CA LYS A 394 67.44 -5.61 -2.75
C LYS A 394 66.93 -4.45 -1.91
N VAL A 395 67.83 -3.85 -1.14
CA VAL A 395 67.53 -2.72 -0.26
C VAL A 395 68.55 -1.61 -0.49
N ASP A 396 68.11 -0.37 -0.34
CA ASP A 396 69.02 0.75 -0.15
C ASP A 396 69.56 0.72 1.29
N HIS A 397 70.87 0.72 1.44
CA HIS A 397 71.51 0.68 2.76
C HIS A 397 71.30 1.98 3.56
N ASN A 398 70.86 3.07 2.93
CA ASN A 398 70.44 4.29 3.62
C ASN A 398 69.09 4.13 4.34
N GLU A 399 68.26 3.18 3.89
CA GLU A 399 66.89 2.96 4.41
C GLU A 399 66.83 1.84 5.47
N VAL A 400 67.92 1.09 5.65
CA VAL A 400 68.06 0.05 6.69
C VAL A 400 68.81 0.59 7.90
N ARG A 401 68.48 0.07 9.08
CA ARG A 401 69.06 0.49 10.36
C ARG A 401 69.69 -0.69 11.08
N GLY A 402 70.87 -0.47 11.65
CA GLY A 402 71.60 -1.48 12.41
C GLY A 402 73.03 -1.64 11.93
N SER A 403 73.72 -2.65 12.45
CA SER A 403 75.08 -2.98 12.03
C SER A 403 75.06 -4.03 10.91
N CYS A 404 76.15 -4.15 10.16
CA CYS A 404 76.23 -5.13 9.06
C CYS A 404 75.98 -6.54 9.60
N ASN A 405 76.62 -6.90 10.73
CA ASN A 405 76.50 -8.21 11.34
C ASN A 405 75.09 -8.50 11.90
N SER A 406 74.31 -7.48 12.31
CA SER A 406 72.94 -7.72 12.80
C SER A 406 71.98 -8.13 11.68
N CYS A 407 72.27 -7.74 10.43
CA CYS A 407 71.45 -8.06 9.26
C CYS A 407 72.03 -9.23 8.44
N HIS A 408 73.34 -9.24 8.19
CA HIS A 408 74.06 -10.27 7.44
C HIS A 408 74.47 -11.44 8.34
N ASN A 409 73.47 -12.07 8.96
CA ASN A 409 73.63 -13.16 9.93
C ASN A 409 73.31 -14.56 9.36
N GLY A 410 72.98 -14.65 8.07
CA GLY A 410 72.58 -15.90 7.41
C GLY A 410 71.09 -16.25 7.54
N THR A 411 70.34 -15.54 8.38
CA THR A 411 68.88 -15.69 8.52
C THR A 411 68.12 -14.55 7.84
N ILE A 412 68.50 -13.29 8.09
CA ILE A 412 67.83 -12.10 7.53
C ILE A 412 68.40 -11.76 6.15
N ALA A 413 69.72 -11.68 6.06
CA ALA A 413 70.45 -11.50 4.82
C ALA A 413 71.64 -12.46 4.76
N THR A 414 72.19 -12.64 3.56
CA THR A 414 73.36 -13.51 3.33
C THR A 414 74.52 -13.08 4.23
N GLY A 415 75.02 -13.99 5.07
CA GLY A 415 76.12 -13.72 6.00
C GLY A 415 77.51 -14.01 5.43
N LYS A 416 78.50 -14.09 6.31
CA LYS A 416 79.87 -14.48 5.98
C LYS A 416 79.88 -15.91 5.39
N LYS A 417 80.58 -16.09 4.27
CA LYS A 417 80.82 -17.43 3.69
C LYS A 417 81.74 -18.25 4.59
N ALA A 418 81.70 -19.58 4.46
CA ALA A 418 82.49 -20.48 5.29
C ALA A 418 84.02 -20.26 5.20
N ASN A 419 84.50 -19.75 4.06
CA ASN A 419 85.91 -19.42 3.83
C ASN A 419 86.28 -17.97 4.19
N HIS A 420 85.39 -17.25 4.87
CA HIS A 420 85.68 -15.89 5.35
C HIS A 420 86.66 -15.93 6.52
N ILE A 421 87.55 -14.93 6.60
CA ILE A 421 88.51 -14.79 7.70
C ILE A 421 87.74 -14.68 9.04
N PRO A 422 88.08 -15.46 10.09
CA PRO A 422 87.44 -15.33 11.39
C PRO A 422 87.62 -13.92 11.95
N THR A 423 86.52 -13.19 12.14
CA THR A 423 86.54 -11.84 12.68
C THR A 423 85.21 -11.48 13.32
N ASN A 424 85.27 -10.75 14.44
CA ASN A 424 84.12 -10.14 15.10
C ASN A 424 83.98 -8.65 14.77
N ALA A 425 84.90 -8.09 13.97
CA ALA A 425 84.80 -6.72 13.49
C ALA A 425 83.55 -6.53 12.61
N GLN A 426 83.08 -5.28 12.53
CA GLN A 426 82.03 -4.91 11.57
C GLN A 426 82.60 -4.93 10.15
N CYS A 427 81.73 -5.16 9.17
CA CYS A 427 82.15 -5.40 7.80
C CYS A 427 82.81 -4.18 7.16
N ASP A 428 82.38 -2.97 7.52
CA ASP A 428 82.90 -1.69 7.06
C ASP A 428 84.36 -1.40 7.48
N VAL A 429 84.88 -2.15 8.46
CA VAL A 429 86.30 -2.11 8.85
C VAL A 429 87.21 -2.64 7.74
N CYS A 430 86.75 -3.65 7.00
CA CYS A 430 87.54 -4.34 5.97
C CYS A 430 86.99 -4.13 4.55
N HIS A 431 85.68 -3.92 4.41
CA HIS A 431 85.00 -3.82 3.12
C HIS A 431 84.51 -2.40 2.85
N SER A 432 84.64 -1.97 1.60
CA SER A 432 83.87 -0.83 1.12
C SER A 432 82.41 -1.24 0.97
N THR A 433 81.51 -0.63 1.74
CA THR A 433 80.08 -0.97 1.76
C THR A 433 79.30 -0.34 0.61
N ARG A 434 79.86 0.68 -0.06
CA ARG A 434 79.24 1.35 -1.21
C ARG A 434 79.35 0.53 -2.50
N ALA A 435 80.45 -0.19 -2.65
CA ALA A 435 80.66 -1.20 -3.68
C ALA A 435 81.35 -2.37 -2.98
N TRP A 436 80.57 -3.39 -2.60
CA TRP A 436 81.04 -4.53 -1.81
C TRP A 436 82.22 -5.20 -2.52
N THR A 437 83.42 -4.85 -2.07
CA THR A 437 84.69 -5.27 -2.66
C THR A 437 85.49 -6.06 -1.63
N PRO A 438 86.28 -7.05 -2.08
CA PRO A 438 87.15 -7.81 -1.17
C PRO A 438 88.06 -6.87 -0.38
N ALA A 439 88.26 -7.18 0.90
CA ALA A 439 89.16 -6.43 1.75
C ALA A 439 90.60 -6.52 1.22
N THR A 440 91.26 -5.36 1.08
CA THR A 440 92.67 -5.26 0.67
C THR A 440 93.56 -4.71 1.77
N ASN A 441 93.01 -4.41 2.95
CA ASN A 441 93.73 -3.83 4.08
C ASN A 441 94.10 -4.89 5.12
N HIS A 442 95.22 -4.68 5.79
CA HIS A 442 95.57 -5.40 7.02
C HIS A 442 95.09 -4.56 8.21
N VAL A 443 94.15 -5.07 9.00
CA VAL A 443 93.70 -4.45 10.25
C VAL A 443 94.20 -5.30 11.40
N GLU A 444 95.13 -4.76 12.18
CA GLU A 444 95.79 -5.45 13.30
C GLU A 444 95.14 -5.09 14.66
N PRO A 445 95.17 -5.98 15.67
CA PRO A 445 95.76 -7.32 15.67
C PRO A 445 94.67 -8.39 15.45
N LEU A 446 94.49 -8.89 14.22
CA LEU A 446 93.47 -9.90 13.94
C LEU A 446 93.95 -11.33 14.25
N ALA A 447 95.21 -11.66 13.91
CA ALA A 447 95.86 -12.94 14.20
C ALA A 447 97.36 -12.88 13.79
N ALA A 448 98.16 -13.88 14.18
CA ALA A 448 99.54 -14.02 13.69
C ALA A 448 99.58 -14.31 12.17
N CYS A 449 100.51 -13.69 11.43
CA CYS A 449 100.54 -13.73 9.95
C CYS A 449 100.38 -15.14 9.36
N PHE A 450 101.06 -16.14 9.92
CA PHE A 450 101.05 -17.52 9.39
C PHE A 450 99.66 -18.18 9.44
N THR A 451 98.77 -17.73 10.32
CA THR A 451 97.42 -18.29 10.44
C THR A 451 96.55 -17.97 9.23
N CYS A 452 96.77 -16.80 8.62
CA CYS A 452 96.11 -16.37 7.38
C CYS A 452 96.97 -16.68 6.14
N HIS A 453 98.29 -16.49 6.21
CA HIS A 453 99.23 -16.78 5.12
C HIS A 453 99.69 -18.24 5.14
N ASN A 454 98.72 -19.15 5.09
CA ASN A 454 98.93 -20.60 5.13
C ASN A 454 98.79 -21.29 3.75
N GLY A 455 98.52 -20.52 2.68
CA GLY A 455 98.28 -21.04 1.33
C GLY A 455 96.82 -21.39 1.01
N SER A 456 95.93 -21.47 2.02
CA SER A 456 94.49 -21.70 1.87
C SER A 456 93.67 -20.41 1.96
N ILE A 457 93.96 -19.56 2.95
CA ILE A 457 93.26 -18.29 3.17
C ILE A 457 93.93 -17.15 2.35
N ALA A 458 95.25 -17.03 2.49
CA ALA A 458 96.08 -16.11 1.72
C ALA A 458 97.39 -16.80 1.32
N LYS A 459 98.12 -16.20 0.36
CA LYS A 459 99.39 -16.74 -0.13
C LYS A 459 100.39 -16.89 1.02
N GLY A 460 100.83 -18.12 1.28
CA GLY A 460 101.82 -18.44 2.30
C GLY A 460 103.26 -18.46 1.80
N LYS A 461 104.17 -19.04 2.62
CA LYS A 461 105.57 -19.26 2.24
C LYS A 461 105.64 -20.14 0.99
N GLY A 462 106.25 -19.63 -0.07
CA GLY A 462 106.42 -20.39 -1.32
C GLY A 462 107.50 -21.47 -1.20
N ALA A 463 107.53 -22.41 -2.16
CA ALA A 463 108.48 -23.53 -2.15
C ALA A 463 109.97 -23.12 -2.19
N ARG A 464 110.29 -21.90 -2.65
CA ARG A 464 111.65 -21.32 -2.69
C ARG A 464 112.00 -20.49 -1.45
N HIS A 465 111.10 -20.42 -0.48
CA HIS A 465 111.32 -19.68 0.75
C HIS A 465 112.32 -20.43 1.64
N VAL A 466 113.27 -19.72 2.24
CA VAL A 466 114.20 -20.30 3.22
C VAL A 466 113.42 -20.88 4.41
N ASN A 467 113.87 -21.98 4.99
CA ASN A 467 113.16 -22.55 6.15
C ASN A 467 113.33 -21.62 7.36
N THR A 468 112.24 -21.05 7.86
CA THR A 468 112.24 -20.05 8.95
C THR A 468 111.15 -20.31 9.98
N SER A 469 111.24 -19.65 11.13
CA SER A 469 110.17 -19.53 12.12
C SER A 469 108.91 -18.85 11.53
N ASN A 470 107.82 -18.78 12.31
CA ASN A 470 106.59 -18.08 11.90
C ASN A 470 106.56 -16.59 12.31
N THR A 471 107.68 -16.05 12.80
CA THR A 471 107.83 -14.63 13.17
C THR A 471 108.14 -13.82 11.90
N CYS A 472 107.12 -13.55 11.10
CA CYS A 472 107.29 -12.98 9.76
C CYS A 472 107.85 -11.55 9.81
N GLU A 473 107.49 -10.79 10.85
CA GLU A 473 107.93 -9.42 11.10
C GLU A 473 109.43 -9.29 11.35
N SER A 474 110.11 -10.38 11.73
CA SER A 474 111.57 -10.38 11.90
C SER A 474 112.32 -10.23 10.57
N CYS A 475 111.64 -10.50 9.43
CA CYS A 475 112.25 -10.45 8.10
C CYS A 475 111.47 -9.55 7.11
N HIS A 476 110.15 -9.41 7.27
CA HIS A 476 109.28 -8.69 6.34
C HIS A 476 108.62 -7.48 7.00
N SER A 477 108.50 -6.39 6.23
CA SER A 477 107.71 -5.23 6.63
C SER A 477 106.22 -5.45 6.37
N LYS A 478 105.39 -5.15 7.37
CA LYS A 478 103.91 -5.25 7.27
C LYS A 478 103.32 -4.34 6.18
N ASN A 479 103.96 -3.20 5.91
CA ASN A 479 103.43 -2.18 5.00
C ASN A 479 104.01 -2.26 3.58
N SER A 480 105.04 -3.08 3.37
CA SER A 480 105.66 -3.29 2.06
C SER A 480 106.31 -4.66 2.02
N TRP A 481 105.53 -5.67 1.65
CA TRP A 481 105.96 -7.05 1.63
C TRP A 481 106.90 -7.30 0.45
N THR A 482 108.20 -7.16 0.70
CA THR A 482 109.27 -7.39 -0.29
C THR A 482 110.20 -8.53 0.17
N PRO A 483 110.96 -9.15 -0.77
CA PRO A 483 111.95 -10.16 -0.41
C PRO A 483 112.94 -9.62 0.63
N ALA A 484 113.14 -10.36 1.71
CA ALA A 484 114.07 -9.97 2.77
C ALA A 484 115.51 -10.03 2.23
N LEU A 485 116.24 -8.91 2.31
CA LEU A 485 117.66 -8.83 1.89
C LEU A 485 118.63 -9.17 3.04
N LYS A 486 118.13 -9.18 4.27
CA LYS A 486 118.85 -9.56 5.49
C LYS A 486 117.94 -10.44 6.32
N VAL A 487 118.51 -11.45 6.95
CA VAL A 487 117.78 -12.37 7.83
C VAL A 487 118.40 -12.37 9.22
N ASP A 488 117.57 -12.51 10.24
CA ASP A 488 118.02 -12.87 11.58
C ASP A 488 118.30 -14.38 11.61
N HIS A 489 119.55 -14.76 11.90
CA HIS A 489 119.94 -16.16 11.94
C HIS A 489 119.26 -16.95 13.08
N ASN A 490 118.71 -16.28 14.10
CA ASN A 490 117.88 -16.94 15.13
C ASN A 490 116.53 -17.42 14.57
N GLU A 491 116.05 -16.79 13.49
CA GLU A 491 114.75 -17.08 12.89
C GLU A 491 114.84 -18.02 11.68
N VAL A 492 116.06 -18.36 11.24
CA VAL A 492 116.34 -19.32 10.16
C VAL A 492 116.61 -20.71 10.73
N ARG A 493 116.13 -21.76 10.05
CA ARG A 493 116.29 -23.16 10.46
C ARG A 493 117.09 -23.94 9.41
N GLY A 494 118.11 -24.68 9.83
CA GLY A 494 118.97 -25.49 8.96
C GLY A 494 120.45 -25.22 9.18
N GLY A 495 121.32 -25.96 8.48
CA GLY A 495 122.77 -25.74 8.53
C GLY A 495 123.20 -24.54 7.69
N CYS A 496 124.29 -23.87 8.04
CA CYS A 496 124.77 -22.70 7.29
C CYS A 496 125.04 -23.05 5.81
N ASN A 497 125.59 -24.23 5.55
CA ASN A 497 125.95 -24.70 4.21
C ASN A 497 124.73 -24.91 3.30
N THR A 498 123.52 -25.14 3.86
CA THR A 498 122.31 -25.31 3.05
C THR A 498 121.79 -23.99 2.47
N CYS A 499 122.15 -22.86 3.07
CA CYS A 499 121.75 -21.53 2.62
C CYS A 499 122.92 -20.76 1.97
N HIS A 500 124.13 -20.85 2.52
CA HIS A 500 125.35 -20.22 1.99
C HIS A 500 126.02 -21.09 0.91
N ASN A 501 125.26 -21.43 -0.12
CA ASN A 501 125.68 -22.28 -1.24
C ASN A 501 126.01 -21.50 -2.52
N GLY A 502 125.96 -20.16 -2.48
CA GLY A 502 126.18 -19.30 -3.64
C GLY A 502 124.94 -19.06 -4.51
N THR A 503 123.84 -19.75 -4.26
CA THR A 503 122.55 -19.57 -4.97
C THR A 503 121.50 -18.89 -4.09
N ILE A 504 121.38 -19.30 -2.82
CA ILE A 504 120.38 -18.74 -1.88
C ILE A 504 120.98 -17.54 -1.12
N ALA A 505 122.19 -17.69 -0.61
CA ALA A 505 122.99 -16.63 -0.01
C ALA A 505 124.46 -16.79 -0.41
N THR A 506 125.25 -15.74 -0.21
CA THR A 506 126.69 -15.71 -0.52
C THR A 506 127.40 -16.91 0.11
N GLY A 507 128.01 -17.76 -0.72
CA GLY A 507 128.74 -18.95 -0.25
C GLY A 507 130.20 -18.68 0.13
N LYS A 508 130.95 -19.77 0.34
CA LYS A 508 132.40 -19.73 0.57
C LYS A 508 133.09 -19.04 -0.61
N LYS A 509 133.98 -18.07 -0.33
CA LYS A 509 134.80 -17.41 -1.35
C LYS A 509 135.81 -18.40 -1.93
N ALA A 510 136.30 -18.14 -3.15
CA ALA A 510 137.25 -19.03 -3.83
C ALA A 510 138.55 -19.28 -3.06
N ASN A 511 138.96 -18.35 -2.19
CA ASN A 511 140.13 -18.46 -1.33
C ASN A 511 139.84 -19.07 0.06
N HIS A 512 138.67 -19.67 0.26
CA HIS A 512 138.30 -20.32 1.52
C HIS A 512 139.01 -21.67 1.66
N ILE A 513 139.40 -22.02 2.88
CA ILE A 513 140.02 -23.32 3.20
C ILE A 513 139.05 -24.46 2.81
N PRO A 514 139.49 -25.48 2.05
CA PRO A 514 138.64 -26.63 1.75
C PRO A 514 138.18 -27.32 3.04
N THR A 515 136.86 -27.30 3.31
CA THR A 515 136.27 -27.95 4.48
C THR A 515 134.81 -28.30 4.23
N ASN A 516 134.38 -29.45 4.76
CA ASN A 516 132.98 -29.89 4.78
C ASN A 516 132.29 -29.61 6.14
N ALA A 517 133.03 -29.05 7.12
CA ALA A 517 132.44 -28.63 8.39
C ALA A 517 131.38 -27.53 8.18
N GLN A 518 130.44 -27.43 9.12
CA GLN A 518 129.50 -26.32 9.17
C GLN A 518 130.23 -25.03 9.55
N CYS A 519 129.70 -23.89 9.11
CA CYS A 519 130.37 -22.61 9.28
C CYS A 519 130.53 -22.21 10.75
N ASP A 520 129.59 -22.58 11.61
CA ASP A 520 129.60 -22.32 13.06
C ASP A 520 130.72 -23.04 13.82
N VAL A 521 131.35 -24.06 13.21
CA VAL A 521 132.55 -24.71 13.76
C VAL A 521 133.75 -23.76 13.76
N CYS A 522 133.83 -22.86 12.78
CA CYS A 522 134.98 -21.98 12.59
C CYS A 522 134.64 -20.47 12.67
N HIS A 523 133.37 -20.10 12.55
CA HIS A 523 132.89 -18.72 12.50
C HIS A 523 131.86 -18.43 13.59
N SER A 524 131.95 -17.24 14.18
CA SER A 524 130.87 -16.71 15.02
C SER A 524 129.71 -16.21 14.16
N THR A 525 128.51 -16.67 14.47
CA THR A 525 127.27 -16.29 13.75
C THR A 525 126.70 -14.94 14.20
N ARG A 526 127.21 -14.34 15.28
CA ARG A 526 126.80 -13.01 15.77
C ARG A 526 127.58 -11.86 15.14
N ALA A 527 128.83 -12.10 14.76
CA ALA A 527 129.68 -11.18 14.02
C ALA A 527 130.61 -12.03 13.14
N TRP A 528 130.36 -12.06 11.83
CA TRP A 528 131.09 -12.92 10.90
C TRP A 528 132.56 -12.47 10.81
N THR A 529 133.42 -13.05 11.65
CA THR A 529 134.86 -12.79 11.68
C THR A 529 135.62 -13.95 11.03
N PRO A 530 136.81 -13.68 10.43
CA PRO A 530 137.68 -14.74 9.93
C PRO A 530 138.05 -15.72 11.05
N ALA A 531 138.11 -17.02 10.74
CA ALA A 531 138.50 -18.06 11.68
C ALA A 531 139.94 -17.82 12.18
N THR A 532 140.15 -17.78 13.50
CA THR A 532 141.47 -17.51 14.10
C THR A 532 142.20 -18.77 14.57
N ASN A 533 141.58 -19.96 14.51
CA ASN A 533 142.13 -21.18 15.09
C ASN A 533 142.29 -22.30 14.04
N HIS A 534 143.47 -22.93 14.01
CA HIS A 534 143.71 -24.18 13.30
C HIS A 534 143.14 -25.36 14.11
N VAL A 535 142.31 -26.17 13.47
CA VAL A 535 141.87 -27.47 14.01
C VAL A 535 142.59 -28.52 13.16
N GLU A 536 143.43 -29.35 13.78
CA GLU A 536 144.17 -30.43 13.10
C GLU A 536 143.22 -31.45 12.46
N PRO A 537 143.59 -32.05 11.32
CA PRO A 537 142.74 -33.01 10.63
C PRO A 537 142.78 -34.38 11.33
N LEU A 538 141.62 -34.89 11.72
CA LEU A 538 141.46 -36.32 12.04
C LEU A 538 141.71 -37.13 10.76
N ALA A 539 142.61 -38.12 10.87
CA ALA A 539 143.00 -39.03 9.81
C ALA A 539 141.90 -40.03 9.43
N ALA A 540 141.82 -40.30 8.11
CA ALA A 540 141.16 -41.40 7.38
C ALA A 540 139.74 -41.84 7.78
#